data_AF-A0A6L2P8W3-F1
#
_entry.id   AF-A0A6L2P8W3-F1
#
_cell.length_a   1.000
_cell.length_b   1.000
_cell.length_c   1.000
_cell.angle_alpha   90.00
_cell.angle_beta   90.00
_cell.angle_gamma   90.00
#
_symmetry.space_group_name_H-M   'P 1'
#
loop_
_entity.id
_entity.type
_entity.pdbx_description
1 polymer ?
#
loop_
_entity_poly.entity_id
_entity_poly.type
_entity_poly.pdbx_seq_one_letter_code
_entity_poly.pdbx_strand_id
1 'polypeptide(L)'
;MAAVCVLGGNTLLDFTVIVFVLGFAHAVQSEVDDVTTELYSVEGRVFPPDSHVTSNWQVSTRVFMNGGDFVGFLKEDGTFTINNVPSGSYVVEVAHADYAYEPVRVEINSKGKYRARKVNYIQTSQVLQVPYPLKMKPLKRFRYFQVREQWRVTDFLFSPMVLMMILPLLLIMILPKMMNDPETRKVREQVFLSDLQICRDSGVKSMFPSALSSVPNANVPQISILQ
;
A
#
# COMPACT_ATOMS: atom_id res chain seq x y z
N MET A 1 40.58 42.95 4.61
CA MET A 1 41.47 44.11 4.65
C MET A 1 42.81 43.68 5.22
N ALA A 2 43.77 43.28 4.38
CA ALA A 2 45.13 43.03 4.80
C ALA A 2 45.98 44.21 4.33
N ALA A 3 46.58 44.94 5.27
CA ALA A 3 47.49 46.05 4.98
C ALA A 3 48.84 45.48 4.53
N VAL A 4 49.20 45.71 3.28
CA VAL A 4 50.49 45.29 2.71
C VAL A 4 51.51 46.39 2.97
N CYS A 5 52.34 46.21 3.99
CA CYS A 5 53.48 47.08 4.27
C CYS A 5 54.55 46.88 3.19
N VAL A 6 54.79 47.90 2.37
CA VAL A 6 55.93 47.95 1.44
C VAL A 6 57.16 48.42 2.22
N LEU A 7 58.06 47.49 2.56
CA LEU A 7 59.35 47.81 3.16
C LEU A 7 60.29 48.29 2.07
N GLY A 8 60.54 49.59 2.02
CA GLY A 8 61.46 50.22 1.08
C GLY A 8 62.87 49.63 1.21
N GLY A 9 63.29 48.89 0.19
CA GLY A 9 64.65 48.35 0.14
C GLY A 9 65.03 47.68 -1.16
N ASN A 10 64.20 46.79 -1.72
CA ASN A 10 64.53 46.04 -2.95
C ASN A 10 63.28 45.59 -3.71
N THR A 11 62.85 46.41 -4.67
CA THR A 11 61.65 46.17 -5.50
C THR A 11 61.65 44.82 -6.22
N LEU A 12 62.83 44.28 -6.58
CA LEU A 12 62.95 42.97 -7.22
C LEU A 12 62.63 41.80 -6.27
N LEU A 13 63.06 41.86 -5.01
CA LEU A 13 62.81 40.80 -4.04
C LEU A 13 61.33 40.77 -3.66
N ASP A 14 60.71 41.94 -3.49
CA ASP A 14 59.29 42.05 -3.18
C ASP A 14 58.42 41.47 -4.32
N PHE A 15 58.79 41.74 -5.58
CA PHE A 15 58.12 41.14 -6.74
C PHE A 15 58.23 39.62 -6.77
N THR A 16 59.41 39.06 -6.46
CA THR A 16 59.57 37.59 -6.40
C THR A 16 58.76 36.95 -5.29
N VAL A 17 58.67 37.58 -4.11
CA VAL A 17 57.85 37.10 -3.00
C VAL A 17 56.37 37.17 -3.33
N ILE A 18 55.91 38.25 -3.97
CA ILE A 18 54.51 38.39 -4.40
C ILE A 18 54.14 37.34 -5.46
N VAL A 19 55.00 37.08 -6.45
CA VAL A 19 54.77 36.04 -7.45
C VAL A 19 54.76 34.65 -6.81
N PHE A 20 55.64 34.40 -5.83
CA PHE A 20 55.67 33.14 -5.11
C PHE A 20 54.44 32.96 -4.21
N VAL A 21 53.97 34.01 -3.54
CA VAL A 21 52.76 33.99 -2.70
C VAL A 21 51.48 33.86 -3.56
N LEU A 22 51.41 34.53 -4.71
CA LEU A 22 50.32 34.36 -5.68
C LEU A 22 50.34 32.96 -6.31
N GLY A 23 51.53 32.45 -6.64
CA GLY A 23 51.71 31.08 -7.15
C GLY A 23 51.36 30.02 -6.11
N PHE A 24 51.75 30.22 -4.86
CA PHE A 24 51.42 29.33 -3.75
C PHE A 24 49.93 29.42 -3.39
N ALA A 25 49.32 30.61 -3.44
CA ALA A 25 47.87 30.78 -3.30
C ALA A 25 47.10 30.09 -4.44
N HIS A 26 47.58 30.17 -5.68
CA HIS A 26 47.00 29.41 -6.80
C HIS A 26 47.19 27.89 -6.65
N ALA A 27 48.34 27.42 -6.13
CA ALA A 27 48.57 26.00 -5.88
C ALA A 27 47.77 25.45 -4.69
N VAL A 28 47.49 26.28 -3.68
CA VAL A 28 46.66 25.92 -2.51
C VAL A 28 45.17 25.95 -2.85
N GLN A 29 44.75 26.71 -3.87
CA GLN A 29 43.35 26.77 -4.32
C GLN A 29 42.99 25.67 -5.33
N SER A 30 43.94 24.85 -5.79
CA SER A 30 43.66 23.70 -6.66
C SER A 30 43.37 22.43 -5.85
N GLU A 31 42.41 22.53 -4.94
CA GLU A 31 41.52 21.40 -4.58
C GLU A 31 40.12 21.81 -5.04
N VAL A 32 40.03 22.18 -6.32
CA VAL A 32 38.75 22.22 -7.01
C VAL A 32 38.38 20.76 -7.18
N ASP A 33 37.38 20.31 -6.43
CA ASP A 33 36.59 19.12 -6.74
C ASP A 33 36.34 19.15 -8.25
N ASP A 34 37.12 18.38 -8.99
CA ASP A 34 36.87 18.13 -10.40
C ASP A 34 35.56 17.35 -10.40
N VAL A 35 34.43 18.07 -10.51
CA VAL A 35 33.10 17.50 -10.78
C VAL A 35 33.13 16.96 -12.21
N THR A 36 34.07 16.07 -12.49
CA THR A 36 33.88 15.04 -13.48
C THR A 36 32.62 14.33 -13.03
N THR A 37 31.58 14.45 -13.85
CA THR A 37 30.33 13.77 -13.60
C THR A 37 30.63 12.29 -13.78
N GLU A 38 31.11 11.63 -12.71
CA GLU A 38 31.40 10.21 -12.75
C GLU A 38 30.11 9.49 -13.17
N LEU A 39 30.21 8.81 -14.31
CA LEU A 39 29.11 8.07 -14.88
C LEU A 39 29.18 6.64 -14.37
N TYR A 40 28.06 6.18 -13.82
CA TYR A 40 27.91 4.86 -13.23
C TYR A 40 27.05 3.96 -14.13
N SER A 41 27.14 2.66 -13.88
CA SER A 41 26.36 1.63 -14.57
C SER A 41 25.46 0.90 -13.57
N VAL A 42 24.16 0.89 -13.83
CA VAL A 42 23.19 0.16 -13.01
C VAL A 42 22.92 -1.21 -13.62
N GLU A 43 23.06 -2.25 -12.81
CA GLU A 43 22.92 -3.64 -13.23
C GLU A 43 21.77 -4.34 -12.50
N GLY A 44 21.14 -5.26 -13.23
CA GLY A 44 20.11 -6.10 -12.66
C GLY A 44 19.77 -7.30 -13.51
N ARG A 45 18.91 -8.14 -12.97
CA ARG A 45 18.34 -9.30 -13.63
C ARG A 45 16.83 -9.31 -13.41
N VAL A 46 16.11 -9.48 -14.52
CA VAL A 46 14.68 -9.69 -14.55
C VAL A 46 14.42 -11.18 -14.72
N PHE A 47 13.53 -11.72 -13.89
CA PHE A 47 13.11 -13.11 -14.00
C PHE A 47 11.94 -13.25 -14.98
N PRO A 48 11.91 -14.34 -15.76
CA PRO A 48 10.80 -14.60 -16.68
C PRO A 48 9.48 -14.77 -15.89
N PRO A 49 8.35 -14.38 -16.49
CA PRO A 49 7.04 -14.49 -15.85
C PRO A 49 6.57 -15.92 -15.61
N ASP A 50 6.90 -16.84 -16.52
CA ASP A 50 6.51 -18.26 -16.48
C ASP A 50 7.73 -19.14 -16.77
N SER A 51 7.87 -20.25 -16.02
CA SER A 51 9.03 -21.17 -16.11
C SER A 51 9.10 -21.97 -17.42
N HIS A 52 8.01 -22.02 -18.18
CA HIS A 52 7.88 -22.81 -19.41
C HIS A 52 7.98 -21.99 -20.70
N VAL A 53 8.23 -20.68 -20.61
CA VAL A 53 8.20 -19.81 -21.78
C VAL A 53 9.60 -19.68 -22.37
N THR A 54 9.88 -20.50 -23.38
CA THR A 54 10.96 -20.35 -24.38
C THR A 54 10.71 -19.21 -25.38
N SER A 55 9.72 -18.35 -25.11
CA SER A 55 9.31 -17.26 -26.01
C SER A 55 10.15 -16.01 -25.75
N ASN A 56 10.30 -15.16 -26.78
CA ASN A 56 11.06 -13.91 -26.82
C ASN A 56 10.48 -12.80 -25.92
N TRP A 57 10.18 -13.10 -24.65
CA TRP A 57 9.62 -12.16 -23.67
C TRP A 57 10.58 -11.00 -23.37
N GLN A 58 11.88 -11.19 -23.59
CA GLN A 58 12.90 -10.16 -23.48
C GLN A 58 12.64 -9.01 -24.47
N VAL A 59 12.12 -9.30 -25.67
CA VAL A 59 11.85 -8.31 -26.72
C VAL A 59 10.65 -7.43 -26.36
N SER A 60 9.64 -8.00 -25.70
CA SER A 60 8.48 -7.25 -25.20
C SER A 60 8.75 -6.51 -23.89
N THR A 61 9.89 -6.76 -23.26
CA THR A 61 10.26 -6.15 -21.97
C THR A 61 11.22 -4.99 -22.19
N ARG A 62 10.94 -3.85 -21.58
CA ARG A 62 11.86 -2.71 -21.53
C ARG A 62 12.11 -2.30 -20.09
N VAL A 63 13.34 -1.89 -19.79
CA VAL A 63 13.68 -1.36 -18.48
C VAL A 63 13.77 0.15 -18.60
N PHE A 64 13.00 0.85 -17.78
CA PHE A 64 13.02 2.31 -17.70
C PHE A 64 13.63 2.74 -16.38
N MET A 65 14.39 3.82 -16.42
CA MET A 65 14.88 4.50 -15.25
C MET A 65 14.32 5.92 -15.24
N ASN A 66 13.76 6.33 -14.11
CA ASN A 66 13.14 7.63 -13.90
C ASN A 66 12.07 8.00 -14.95
N GLY A 67 11.18 7.04 -15.28
CA GLY A 67 10.10 7.29 -16.23
C GLY A 67 10.50 7.40 -17.70
N GLY A 68 11.77 7.13 -18.05
CA GLY A 68 12.23 7.08 -19.45
C GLY A 68 13.51 7.84 -19.74
N ASP A 69 14.08 8.56 -18.76
CA ASP A 69 15.35 9.29 -18.93
C ASP A 69 16.49 8.37 -19.36
N PHE A 70 16.54 7.17 -18.78
CA PHE A 70 17.43 6.12 -19.23
C PHE A 70 16.63 4.87 -19.59
N VAL A 71 17.03 4.24 -20.69
CA VAL A 71 16.39 3.03 -21.20
C VAL A 71 17.42 1.90 -21.22
N GLY A 72 17.06 0.79 -20.61
CA GLY A 72 17.83 -0.45 -20.61
C GLY A 72 17.11 -1.54 -21.40
N PHE A 73 17.90 -2.35 -22.10
CA PHE A 73 17.42 -3.54 -22.80
C PHE A 73 17.84 -4.79 -22.04
N LEU A 74 17.00 -5.82 -22.11
CA LEU A 74 17.33 -7.15 -21.59
C LEU A 74 18.23 -7.90 -22.57
N LYS A 75 19.22 -8.60 -22.03
CA LYS A 75 19.98 -9.64 -22.71
C LYS A 75 19.20 -10.96 -22.69
N GLU A 76 19.65 -11.94 -23.46
CA GLU A 76 19.03 -13.28 -23.55
C GLU A 76 18.89 -13.95 -22.16
N ASP A 77 19.88 -13.76 -21.28
CA ASP A 77 19.89 -14.30 -19.90
C ASP A 77 18.89 -13.63 -18.92
N GLY A 78 18.20 -12.58 -19.38
CA GLY A 78 17.33 -11.72 -18.58
C GLY A 78 18.09 -10.67 -17.75
N THR A 79 19.39 -10.49 -18.00
CA THR A 79 20.21 -9.44 -17.38
C THR A 79 20.07 -8.13 -18.14
N PHE A 80 20.18 -7.00 -17.44
CA PHE A 80 20.20 -5.67 -18.05
C PHE A 80 21.27 -4.81 -17.41
N THR A 81 21.81 -3.90 -18.21
CA THR A 81 22.81 -2.93 -17.79
C THR A 81 22.41 -1.59 -18.38
N ILE A 82 22.33 -0.55 -17.55
CA ILE A 82 22.06 0.83 -17.95
C ILE A 82 23.33 1.63 -17.66
N ASN A 83 23.96 2.14 -18.72
CA ASN A 83 25.20 2.91 -18.63
C ASN A 83 24.90 4.41 -18.59
N ASN A 84 25.92 5.21 -18.30
CA ASN A 84 25.88 6.67 -18.36
C ASN A 84 24.90 7.31 -17.36
N VAL A 85 24.77 6.71 -16.17
CA VAL A 85 23.88 7.22 -15.11
C VAL A 85 24.70 8.07 -14.13
N PRO A 86 24.37 9.35 -13.92
CA PRO A 86 25.07 10.17 -12.93
C PRO A 86 24.78 9.69 -11.49
N SER A 87 25.52 10.21 -10.50
CA SER A 87 25.16 9.98 -9.10
C SER A 87 23.81 10.62 -8.78
N GLY A 88 22.98 9.91 -8.02
CA GLY A 88 21.60 10.33 -7.78
C GLY A 88 20.70 9.20 -7.27
N SER A 89 19.42 9.53 -7.06
CA SER A 89 18.39 8.56 -6.72
C SER A 89 17.42 8.38 -7.88
N TYR A 90 17.35 7.15 -8.38
CA TYR A 90 16.56 6.79 -9.54
C TYR A 90 15.58 5.68 -9.20
N VAL A 91 14.44 5.67 -9.88
CA VAL A 91 13.48 4.57 -9.80
C VAL A 91 13.64 3.73 -11.06
N VAL A 92 13.93 2.44 -10.89
CA VAL A 92 14.05 1.47 -11.96
C VAL A 92 12.74 0.68 -12.05
N GLU A 93 12.16 0.69 -13.23
CA GLU A 93 10.89 0.08 -13.54
C GLU A 93 11.05 -0.86 -14.73
N VAL A 94 10.39 -2.02 -14.68
CA VAL A 94 10.39 -2.98 -15.78
C VAL A 94 9.00 -2.95 -16.40
N ALA A 95 8.92 -2.49 -17.64
CA ALA A 95 7.70 -2.42 -18.42
C ALA A 95 7.55 -3.67 -19.27
N HIS A 96 6.43 -4.37 -19.08
CA HIS A 96 5.99 -5.48 -19.89
C HIS A 96 4.49 -5.32 -20.15
N ALA A 97 4.00 -5.76 -21.31
CA ALA A 97 2.57 -5.72 -21.62
C ALA A 97 1.75 -6.57 -20.63
N ASP A 98 1.97 -7.88 -20.59
CA ASP A 98 1.12 -8.75 -19.78
C ASP A 98 1.47 -8.84 -18.28
N TYR A 99 2.66 -8.45 -17.83
CA TYR A 99 3.10 -8.68 -16.45
C TYR A 99 3.55 -7.39 -15.76
N ALA A 100 3.14 -7.23 -14.51
CA ALA A 100 3.57 -6.16 -13.63
C ALA A 100 4.81 -6.61 -12.83
N TYR A 101 5.82 -5.74 -12.78
CA TYR A 101 7.01 -5.91 -11.96
C TYR A 101 7.04 -4.88 -10.83
N GLU A 102 7.72 -5.21 -9.74
CA GLU A 102 7.87 -4.29 -8.62
C GLU A 102 8.92 -3.21 -8.94
N PRO A 103 8.61 -1.91 -8.82
CA PRO A 103 9.60 -0.86 -9.03
C PRO A 103 10.59 -0.78 -7.86
N VAL A 104 11.86 -0.53 -8.15
CA VAL A 104 12.93 -0.47 -7.16
C VAL A 104 13.67 0.86 -7.25
N ARG A 105 13.84 1.53 -6.11
CA ARG A 105 14.62 2.76 -6.03
C ARG A 105 16.10 2.40 -5.83
N VAL A 106 16.95 2.89 -6.71
CA VAL A 106 18.41 2.77 -6.63
C VAL A 106 18.99 4.14 -6.32
N GLU A 107 19.83 4.20 -5.31
CA GLU A 107 20.58 5.38 -4.93
C GLU A 107 22.07 5.09 -5.18
N ILE A 108 22.68 5.98 -5.96
CA ILE A 108 24.07 5.93 -6.37
C ILE A 108 24.77 7.08 -5.67
N ASN A 109 25.73 6.76 -4.79
CA ASN A 109 26.59 7.77 -4.18
C ASN A 109 27.63 8.26 -5.19
N SER A 110 28.14 9.48 -5.06
CA SER A 110 29.30 10.01 -5.81
C SER A 110 30.60 9.24 -5.53
N LYS A 111 30.58 8.29 -4.59
CA LYS A 111 31.67 7.33 -4.34
C LYS A 111 31.47 5.97 -5.02
N GLY A 112 30.47 5.84 -5.90
CA GLY A 112 30.13 4.58 -6.58
C GLY A 112 29.47 3.50 -5.71
N LYS A 113 28.98 3.83 -4.51
CA LYS A 113 28.25 2.88 -3.65
C LYS A 113 26.77 2.83 -4.05
N TYR A 114 26.29 1.64 -4.40
CA TYR A 114 24.88 1.38 -4.71
C TYR A 114 24.07 1.01 -3.46
N ARG A 115 22.87 1.58 -3.35
CA ARG A 115 21.84 1.18 -2.37
C ARG A 115 20.51 1.00 -3.08
N ALA A 116 19.94 -0.20 -3.03
CA ALA A 116 18.62 -0.47 -3.58
C ALA A 116 17.58 -0.60 -2.45
N ARG A 117 16.38 -0.06 -2.67
CA ARG A 117 15.26 -0.08 -1.73
C ARG A 117 13.95 -0.25 -2.48
N LYS A 118 12.95 -0.89 -1.86
CA LYS A 118 11.59 -0.94 -2.42
C LYS A 118 10.99 0.47 -2.47
N VAL A 119 10.30 0.79 -3.56
CA VAL A 119 9.64 2.10 -3.70
C VAL A 119 8.38 2.13 -2.82
N ASN A 120 8.30 3.10 -1.92
CA ASN A 120 7.09 3.44 -1.18
C ASN A 120 6.83 4.94 -1.36
N TYR A 121 5.69 5.29 -1.93
CA TYR A 121 5.30 6.69 -2.17
C TYR A 121 4.61 7.34 -0.97
N ILE A 122 4.08 6.54 -0.03
CA ILE A 122 3.32 7.05 1.12
C ILE A 122 4.27 7.30 2.30
N GLN A 123 5.15 6.35 2.59
CA GLN A 123 6.11 6.45 3.69
C GLN A 123 7.53 6.40 3.14
N THR A 124 8.11 7.57 2.88
CA THR A 124 9.48 7.71 2.35
C THR A 124 10.56 7.35 3.38
N SER A 125 10.23 7.35 4.67
CA SER A 125 11.13 6.96 5.77
C SER A 125 11.27 5.45 5.94
N GLN A 126 10.31 4.66 5.45
CA GLN A 126 10.36 3.21 5.54
C GLN A 126 11.38 2.67 4.55
N VAL A 127 12.52 2.20 5.06
CA VAL A 127 13.60 1.67 4.24
C VAL A 127 13.55 0.14 4.24
N LEU A 128 12.97 -0.44 3.18
CA LEU A 128 13.10 -1.87 2.91
C LEU A 128 14.26 -2.07 1.93
N GLN A 129 15.42 -2.47 2.45
CA GLN A 129 16.62 -2.68 1.64
C GLN A 129 16.45 -3.90 0.73
N VAL A 130 16.82 -3.73 -0.54
CA VAL A 130 16.83 -4.79 -1.56
C VAL A 130 18.30 -5.09 -1.90
N PRO A 131 18.69 -6.36 -2.09
CA PRO A 131 20.05 -6.68 -2.51
C PRO A 131 20.36 -6.13 -3.91
N TYR A 132 21.61 -5.71 -4.09
CA TYR A 132 22.18 -5.35 -5.38
C TYR A 132 23.15 -6.47 -5.82
N PRO A 133 23.22 -6.88 -7.10
CA PRO A 133 22.46 -6.42 -8.27
C PRO A 133 20.95 -6.68 -8.17
N LEU A 134 20.16 -5.88 -8.89
CA LEU A 134 18.70 -5.91 -8.78
C LEU A 134 18.13 -7.27 -9.23
N LYS A 135 17.18 -7.81 -8.48
CA LYS A 135 16.48 -9.06 -8.81
C LYS A 135 14.99 -8.79 -8.93
N MET A 136 14.53 -8.50 -10.14
CA MET A 136 13.15 -8.10 -10.41
C MET A 136 12.33 -9.35 -10.72
N LYS A 137 11.39 -9.68 -9.84
CA LYS A 137 10.46 -10.80 -10.05
C LYS A 137 9.09 -10.28 -10.53
N PRO A 138 8.38 -11.05 -11.36
CA PRO A 138 7.02 -10.73 -11.75
C PRO A 138 6.11 -10.76 -10.51
N LEU A 139 5.26 -9.74 -10.35
CA LEU A 139 4.28 -9.65 -9.26
C LEU A 139 2.95 -10.29 -9.67
N LYS A 140 2.36 -9.81 -10.77
CA LYS A 140 1.01 -10.19 -11.20
C LYS A 140 0.87 -10.01 -12.70
N ARG A 141 0.04 -10.84 -13.34
CA ARG A 141 -0.41 -10.60 -14.72
C ARG A 141 -1.43 -9.45 -14.78
N PHE A 142 -1.23 -8.49 -15.68
CA PHE A 142 -2.20 -7.45 -15.97
C PHE A 142 -3.50 -8.06 -16.50
N ARG A 143 -4.63 -7.63 -15.92
CA ARG A 143 -5.98 -7.97 -16.38
C ARG A 143 -6.60 -6.70 -16.94
N TYR A 144 -6.28 -6.40 -18.20
CA TYR A 144 -6.80 -5.23 -18.89
C TYR A 144 -8.32 -5.23 -19.00
N PHE A 145 -8.90 -6.42 -19.13
CA PHE A 145 -10.33 -6.60 -19.23
C PHE A 145 -10.91 -6.96 -17.87
N GLN A 146 -11.85 -6.14 -17.42
CA GLN A 146 -12.76 -6.51 -16.35
C GLN A 146 -13.77 -7.51 -16.92
N VAL A 147 -13.93 -8.63 -16.23
CA VAL A 147 -14.95 -9.62 -16.60
C VAL A 147 -16.30 -8.99 -16.25
N ARG A 148 -17.24 -8.98 -17.21
CA ARG A 148 -18.61 -8.51 -16.94
C ARG A 148 -19.17 -9.31 -15.77
N GLU A 149 -19.87 -8.63 -14.87
CA GLU A 149 -20.57 -9.29 -13.78
C GLU A 149 -21.50 -10.34 -14.37
N GLN A 150 -21.17 -11.59 -14.11
CA GLN A 150 -21.97 -12.72 -14.55
C GLN A 150 -23.19 -12.76 -13.62
N TRP A 151 -24.33 -13.21 -14.12
CA TRP A 151 -25.43 -13.61 -13.24
C TRP A 151 -24.97 -14.79 -12.38
N ARG A 152 -24.44 -14.52 -11.19
CA ARG A 152 -24.01 -15.52 -10.23
C ARG A 152 -25.21 -15.83 -9.35
N VAL A 153 -25.80 -17.01 -9.53
CA VAL A 153 -26.91 -17.50 -8.69
C VAL A 153 -26.52 -17.50 -7.21
N THR A 154 -25.22 -17.72 -6.90
CA THR A 154 -24.68 -17.58 -5.55
C THR A 154 -24.80 -16.16 -5.01
N ASP A 155 -24.58 -15.15 -5.84
CA ASP A 155 -24.60 -13.74 -5.42
C ASP A 155 -26.05 -13.27 -5.21
N PHE A 156 -27.00 -13.87 -5.95
CA PHE A 156 -28.44 -13.71 -5.70
C PHE A 156 -28.88 -14.41 -4.41
N LEU A 157 -28.45 -15.64 -4.15
CA LEU A 157 -28.80 -16.40 -2.94
C LEU A 157 -28.19 -15.78 -1.67
N PHE A 158 -26.95 -15.28 -1.75
CA PHE A 158 -26.29 -14.53 -0.68
C PHE A 158 -26.62 -13.04 -0.68
N SER A 159 -27.61 -12.62 -1.45
CA SER A 159 -28.10 -11.24 -1.34
C SER A 159 -28.80 -11.05 0.01
N PRO A 160 -28.54 -9.95 0.72
CA PRO A 160 -29.10 -9.71 2.05
C PRO A 160 -30.64 -9.65 2.04
N MET A 161 -31.25 -9.35 0.89
CA MET A 161 -32.71 -9.34 0.74
C MET A 161 -33.30 -10.74 0.62
N VAL A 162 -32.74 -11.60 -0.24
CA VAL A 162 -33.26 -12.97 -0.46
C VAL A 162 -32.95 -13.87 0.73
N LEU A 163 -31.74 -13.78 1.29
CA LEU A 163 -31.35 -14.56 2.46
C LEU A 163 -32.22 -14.23 3.67
N MET A 164 -32.49 -12.95 3.93
CA MET A 164 -33.37 -12.52 5.04
C MET A 164 -34.85 -12.84 4.81
N MET A 165 -35.27 -13.15 3.59
CA MET A 165 -36.62 -13.62 3.33
C MET A 165 -36.73 -15.14 3.53
N ILE A 166 -35.81 -15.91 2.92
CA ILE A 166 -35.88 -17.38 2.90
C ILE A 166 -35.46 -17.98 4.25
N LEU A 167 -34.40 -17.45 4.89
CA LEU A 167 -33.88 -17.99 6.14
C LEU A 167 -34.92 -17.97 7.28
N PRO A 168 -35.62 -16.86 7.60
CA PRO A 168 -36.62 -16.87 8.65
C PRO A 168 -37.86 -17.69 8.28
N LEU A 169 -38.27 -17.76 7.01
CA LEU A 169 -39.38 -18.63 6.60
C LEU A 169 -39.05 -20.11 6.81
N LEU A 170 -37.82 -20.51 6.49
CA LEU A 170 -37.32 -21.86 6.74
C LEU A 170 -37.26 -22.14 8.26
N LEU A 171 -36.76 -21.20 9.06
CA LEU A 171 -36.78 -21.32 10.52
C LEU A 171 -38.23 -21.44 11.04
N ILE A 172 -39.16 -20.59 10.63
CA ILE A 172 -40.56 -20.64 11.07
C ILE A 172 -41.25 -21.95 10.63
N MET A 173 -40.79 -22.61 9.57
CA MET A 173 -41.31 -23.91 9.15
C MET A 173 -40.69 -25.09 9.92
N ILE A 174 -39.40 -25.02 10.26
CA ILE A 174 -38.68 -26.09 10.96
C ILE A 174 -38.82 -25.99 12.49
N LEU A 175 -38.80 -24.79 13.05
CA LEU A 175 -38.98 -24.52 14.48
C LEU A 175 -40.24 -25.20 15.04
N PRO A 176 -41.45 -25.10 14.47
CA PRO A 176 -42.62 -25.80 15.00
C PRO A 176 -42.51 -27.32 14.88
N LYS A 177 -41.75 -27.84 13.91
CA LYS A 177 -41.54 -29.28 13.73
C LYS A 177 -40.54 -29.87 14.73
N MET A 178 -39.51 -29.12 15.12
CA MET A 178 -38.57 -29.53 16.18
C MET A 178 -39.07 -29.20 17.59
N MET A 179 -39.97 -28.23 17.73
CA MET A 179 -40.48 -27.74 19.01
C MET A 179 -41.77 -28.44 19.44
N ASN A 180 -42.14 -29.53 18.74
CA ASN A 180 -43.23 -30.41 19.12
C ASN A 180 -42.85 -31.31 20.31
N ASP A 181 -41.56 -31.40 20.63
CA ASP A 181 -41.04 -32.10 21.80
C ASP A 181 -41.24 -31.26 23.09
N PRO A 182 -41.69 -31.88 24.20
CA PRO A 182 -42.08 -31.19 25.44
C PRO A 182 -40.93 -30.46 26.17
N GLU A 183 -39.68 -30.74 25.82
CA GLU A 183 -38.47 -30.11 26.37
C GLU A 183 -38.28 -28.67 25.86
N THR A 184 -38.56 -28.39 24.59
CA THR A 184 -38.29 -27.09 23.95
C THR A 184 -39.32 -26.02 24.34
N ARG A 185 -40.49 -26.43 24.86
CA ARG A 185 -41.52 -25.51 25.40
C ARG A 185 -41.06 -24.87 26.70
N LYS A 186 -40.45 -25.65 27.59
CA LYS A 186 -39.89 -25.15 28.86
C LYS A 186 -38.71 -24.20 28.62
N VAL A 187 -37.90 -24.44 27.58
CA VAL A 187 -36.82 -23.52 27.18
C VAL A 187 -37.39 -22.18 26.70
N ARG A 188 -38.50 -22.16 25.93
CA ARG A 188 -39.18 -20.91 25.54
C ARG A 188 -39.76 -20.14 26.72
N GLU A 189 -40.39 -20.84 27.66
CA GLU A 189 -40.93 -20.24 28.87
C GLU A 189 -39.81 -19.64 29.73
N GLN A 190 -38.66 -20.33 29.85
CA GLN A 190 -37.49 -19.83 30.57
C GLN A 190 -36.81 -18.65 29.86
N VAL A 191 -36.70 -18.67 28.52
CA VAL A 191 -36.13 -17.55 27.75
C VAL A 191 -37.02 -16.30 27.89
N PHE A 192 -38.34 -16.45 27.78
CA PHE A 192 -39.30 -15.35 28.00
C PHE A 192 -39.22 -14.75 29.41
N LEU A 193 -39.04 -15.60 30.44
CA LEU A 193 -38.82 -15.15 31.81
C LEU A 193 -37.46 -14.46 31.99
N SER A 194 -36.41 -14.92 31.32
CA SER A 194 -35.09 -14.28 31.37
C SER A 194 -35.07 -12.91 30.69
N ASP A 195 -35.82 -12.73 29.58
CA ASP A 195 -35.97 -11.44 28.90
C ASP A 195 -36.76 -10.43 29.75
N LEU A 196 -37.78 -10.91 30.49
CA LEU A 196 -38.49 -10.11 31.50
C LEU A 196 -37.56 -9.70 32.65
N GLN A 197 -36.59 -10.54 33.02
CA GLN A 197 -35.61 -10.22 34.05
C GLN A 197 -34.59 -9.18 33.56
N ILE A 198 -34.14 -9.28 32.30
CA ILE A 198 -33.30 -8.29 31.62
C ILE A 198 -34.03 -6.93 31.49
N CYS A 199 -35.33 -6.93 31.21
CA CYS A 199 -36.16 -5.71 31.19
C CYS A 199 -36.40 -5.14 32.60
N ARG A 200 -36.40 -5.97 33.65
CA ARG A 200 -36.58 -5.53 35.04
C ARG A 200 -35.33 -4.84 35.60
N ASP A 201 -34.14 -5.24 35.17
CA ASP A 201 -32.87 -4.66 35.62
C ASP A 201 -32.44 -3.40 34.82
N SER A 202 -32.97 -3.18 33.62
CA SER A 202 -32.50 -2.11 32.73
C SER A 202 -33.24 -0.77 32.86
N GLY A 203 -34.31 -0.66 33.66
CA GLY A 203 -34.88 0.64 34.08
C GLY A 203 -35.29 1.62 32.97
N VAL A 204 -35.42 1.18 31.72
CA VAL A 204 -35.73 2.05 30.58
C VAL A 204 -37.23 2.02 30.26
N LYS A 205 -37.95 2.97 30.88
CA LYS A 205 -39.28 3.41 30.43
C LYS A 205 -39.12 4.13 29.09
N SER A 206 -39.18 3.41 27.98
CA SER A 206 -39.83 3.86 26.74
C SER A 206 -39.60 2.86 25.63
N MET A 207 -40.62 2.78 24.77
CA MET A 207 -40.60 2.13 23.46
C MET A 207 -41.00 0.65 23.43
N PHE A 208 -42.25 0.35 23.77
CA PHE A 208 -43.01 -0.64 22.98
C PHE A 208 -44.43 -0.15 22.68
N PRO A 209 -44.99 -0.52 21.51
CA PRO A 209 -46.16 0.12 20.90
C PRO A 209 -47.48 -0.26 21.56
N SER A 210 -48.36 0.73 21.58
CA SER A 210 -49.74 0.80 22.06
C SER A 210 -50.76 -0.10 21.33
N ALA A 211 -50.45 -1.38 21.10
CA ALA A 211 -51.26 -2.25 20.23
C ALA A 211 -52.02 -3.40 20.92
N LEU A 212 -52.17 -3.43 22.26
CA LEU A 212 -52.97 -4.46 22.93
C LEU A 212 -53.90 -3.84 24.00
N SER A 213 -54.77 -2.92 23.58
CA SER A 213 -55.98 -2.58 24.34
C SER A 213 -57.22 -2.95 23.52
N SER A 214 -57.59 -4.23 23.55
CA SER A 214 -58.96 -4.64 23.25
C SER A 214 -59.30 -5.90 24.03
N VAL A 215 -59.78 -5.71 25.25
CA VAL A 215 -60.55 -6.71 26.00
C VAL A 215 -61.87 -6.03 26.39
N PRO A 216 -63.04 -6.61 26.06
CA PRO A 216 -64.33 -6.02 26.37
C PRO A 216 -64.69 -6.21 27.84
N ASN A 217 -65.37 -5.20 28.35
CA ASN A 217 -65.87 -5.00 29.71
C ASN A 217 -66.81 -6.14 30.17
N ALA A 218 -66.52 -6.74 31.32
CA ALA A 218 -67.46 -7.58 32.05
C ALA A 218 -67.33 -7.35 33.57
N ASN A 219 -68.37 -6.71 34.12
CA ASN A 219 -68.92 -6.79 35.48
C ASN A 219 -68.03 -6.45 36.69
N VAL A 220 -68.54 -5.53 37.54
CA VAL A 220 -68.55 -5.49 39.04
C VAL A 220 -68.93 -4.04 39.50
N PRO A 221 -69.66 -3.84 40.63
CA PRO A 221 -71.11 -3.66 40.74
C PRO A 221 -71.57 -2.19 41.00
N GLN A 222 -72.87 -1.93 40.87
CA GLN A 222 -73.52 -0.65 41.23
C GLN A 222 -73.63 -0.47 42.75
N ILE A 223 -73.16 0.67 43.27
CA ILE A 223 -73.50 1.16 44.61
C ILE A 223 -74.70 2.10 44.47
N SER A 224 -75.83 1.63 45.00
CA SER A 224 -77.13 2.28 45.05
C SER A 224 -77.17 3.45 46.04
N ILE A 225 -77.74 4.58 45.60
CA ILE A 225 -78.22 5.67 46.46
C ILE A 225 -79.75 5.74 46.32
N LEU A 226 -80.42 5.59 47.47
CA LEU A 226 -81.80 5.99 47.84
C LEU A 226 -82.99 5.36 47.07
N GLN A 227 -83.72 4.46 47.73
CA GLN A 227 -84.91 4.81 48.52
C GLN A 227 -85.21 3.72 49.56
#